data_AF-A0A939FIV7-F1
#
_entry.id   AF-A0A939FIV7-F1
#
_cell.length_a   1.000
_cell.length_b   1.000
_cell.length_c   1.000
_cell.angle_alpha   90.00
_cell.angle_beta   90.00
_cell.angle_gamma   90.00
#
_symmetry.space_group_name_H-M   'P 1'
#
loop_
_entity.id
_entity.type
_entity.pdbx_description
1 polymer ?
#
loop_
_entity_poly.entity_id
_entity_poly.type
_entity_poly.pdbx_seq_one_letter_code
_entity_poly.pdbx_strand_id
1 'polypeptide(L)'
;MTDRAVARWAGMRTVVAILAGVAVLVLGGVWLANATDRARSVDEAPKTTAAQKSRAAGQESQVEVDDADSREVPGVRDCGVGEPVPEPTIITLDCSTAGRVASGIQWDRYTAAGADGSGVVQVSSGAAGAAAGKSFPARLRLFGPKEVDGLVAFTALEVTYTGATPKGEHTEVFPIA
;
A
#
# COMPACT_ATOMS: atom_id res chain seq x y z
N MET A 1 -22.38 -56.59 10.79
CA MET A 1 -21.16 -57.41 10.91
C MET A 1 -20.26 -57.03 9.75
N THR A 2 -19.44 -55.97 9.85
CA THR A 2 -17.98 -56.01 10.12
C THR A 2 -17.28 -57.04 9.23
N ASP A 3 -16.47 -56.62 8.26
CA ASP A 3 -15.08 -56.29 8.55
C ASP A 3 -14.52 -55.08 7.75
N ARG A 4 -13.66 -54.30 8.43
CA ARG A 4 -12.86 -53.20 7.87
C ARG A 4 -11.41 -53.69 7.81
N ALA A 5 -10.80 -53.71 6.62
CA ALA A 5 -9.36 -53.94 6.47
C ALA A 5 -8.65 -52.63 6.09
N VAL A 6 -7.78 -52.21 7.00
CA VAL A 6 -6.96 -50.99 7.00
C VAL A 6 -5.69 -51.23 6.18
N ALA A 7 -5.42 -50.40 5.18
CA ALA A 7 -4.09 -50.32 4.56
C ALA A 7 -3.32 -49.12 5.15
N ARG A 8 -2.36 -49.47 6.00
CA ARG A 8 -1.39 -48.57 6.67
C ARG A 8 -0.36 -48.12 5.64
N TRP A 9 -0.27 -46.82 5.35
CA TRP A 9 0.95 -46.23 4.80
C TRP A 9 1.63 -45.41 5.89
N ALA A 10 2.71 -45.98 6.39
CA ALA A 10 3.67 -45.38 7.30
C ALA A 10 4.86 -44.84 6.48
N GLY A 11 5.44 -43.73 6.91
CA GLY A 11 6.60 -43.11 6.28
C GLY A 11 6.74 -41.65 6.74
N MET A 12 6.85 -41.39 8.03
CA MET A 12 8.10 -41.32 8.81
C MET A 12 8.66 -39.89 8.84
N ARG A 13 8.41 -39.25 9.98
CA ARG A 13 8.93 -37.97 10.45
C ARG A 13 10.46 -37.96 10.38
N THR A 14 11.03 -36.94 9.76
CA THR A 14 12.44 -36.56 9.98
C THR A 14 12.44 -35.23 10.73
N VAL A 15 12.48 -35.35 12.05
CA VAL A 15 12.91 -34.28 12.97
C VAL A 15 14.43 -34.29 12.94
N VAL A 16 15.05 -33.18 12.54
CA VAL A 16 16.44 -32.88 12.88
C VAL A 16 16.46 -31.48 13.47
N ALA A 17 16.33 -31.45 14.79
CA ALA A 17 16.69 -30.31 15.61
C ALA A 17 18.22 -30.26 15.70
N ILE A 18 18.82 -29.12 15.40
CA ILE A 18 20.22 -28.82 15.76
C ILE A 18 20.16 -27.67 16.77
N LEU A 19 20.45 -28.02 18.02
CA LEU A 19 20.62 -27.12 19.16
C LEU A 19 22.11 -27.14 19.54
N ALA A 20 22.71 -25.95 19.63
CA ALA A 20 23.80 -25.52 20.54
C ALA A 20 24.46 -24.29 19.89
N GLY A 21 24.68 -23.14 20.54
CA GLY A 21 24.55 -22.76 21.94
C GLY A 21 25.54 -21.64 22.23
N VAL A 22 25.05 -20.55 22.84
CA VAL A 22 25.73 -19.67 23.81
C VAL A 22 26.85 -18.72 23.32
N ALA A 23 26.58 -17.42 23.41
CA ALA A 23 27.39 -16.47 24.21
C ALA A 23 26.69 -15.10 24.35
N VAL A 24 26.25 -14.80 25.57
CA VAL A 24 25.91 -13.47 26.10
C VAL A 24 27.22 -12.77 26.49
N LEU A 25 27.27 -11.42 26.42
CA LEU A 25 28.19 -10.42 27.04
C LEU A 25 28.58 -9.34 25.98
N VAL A 26 28.59 -8.02 26.14
CA VAL A 26 28.69 -7.08 27.28
C VAL A 26 28.11 -5.70 26.87
N LEU A 27 27.59 -4.96 27.85
CA LEU A 27 27.30 -3.52 27.83
C LEU A 27 28.55 -2.64 27.59
N GLY A 28 28.47 -1.67 26.69
CA GLY A 28 29.38 -0.52 26.61
C GLY A 28 29.03 0.30 25.36
N GLY A 29 28.58 1.55 25.43
CA GLY A 29 29.13 2.62 26.26
C GLY A 29 30.03 3.48 25.37
N VAL A 30 29.57 4.70 25.06
CA VAL A 30 30.34 5.85 24.57
C VAL A 30 30.81 5.79 23.10
N TRP A 31 30.01 6.40 22.21
CA TRP A 31 30.55 7.11 21.04
C TRP A 31 30.63 8.60 21.38
N LEU A 32 31.73 9.00 22.02
CA LEU A 32 32.26 10.35 21.94
C LEU A 32 33.39 10.31 20.91
N ALA A 33 33.22 11.02 19.79
CA ALA A 33 34.27 11.87 19.20
C ALA A 33 33.87 12.43 17.82
N ASN A 34 33.72 13.76 17.81
CA ASN A 34 34.29 14.70 16.85
C ASN A 34 34.05 14.50 15.35
N ALA A 35 33.05 15.22 14.84
CA ALA A 35 33.21 15.99 13.62
C ALA A 35 32.97 17.48 13.92
N THR A 36 33.99 18.11 14.49
CA THR A 36 34.46 19.49 14.25
C THR A 36 33.46 20.45 13.56
N ASP A 37 32.64 21.13 14.36
CA ASP A 37 31.92 22.33 13.94
C ASP A 37 32.94 23.48 13.82
N ARG A 38 33.62 23.51 12.67
CA ARG A 38 34.62 24.51 12.31
C ARG A 38 33.90 25.66 11.58
N ALA A 39 33.14 26.47 12.31
CA ALA A 39 32.70 27.78 11.81
C ALA A 39 32.30 28.74 12.94
N ARG A 40 33.19 28.97 13.92
CA ARG A 40 33.21 30.26 14.63
C ARG A 40 34.27 31.14 14.00
N SER A 41 33.83 32.05 13.14
CA SER A 41 34.46 33.37 12.97
C SER A 41 33.57 34.25 12.10
N VAL A 42 32.57 34.89 12.70
CA VAL A 42 32.18 36.24 12.26
C VAL A 42 31.88 37.04 13.51
N ASP A 43 32.60 38.16 13.56
CA ASP A 43 32.77 39.12 14.64
C ASP A 43 31.52 39.55 15.41
N GLU A 44 31.79 39.74 16.69
CA GLU A 44 31.11 40.63 17.60
C GLU A 44 31.18 42.07 17.06
N ALA A 45 30.09 42.52 16.41
CA ALA A 45 29.85 43.91 16.08
C ALA A 45 28.58 44.41 16.81
N PRO A 46 28.58 45.67 17.30
CA PRO A 46 27.69 46.13 18.36
C PRO A 46 26.22 46.12 17.96
N LYS A 47 25.37 45.64 18.88
CA LYS A 47 23.91 45.59 18.78
C LYS A 47 23.32 46.97 18.49
N THR A 48 23.02 47.25 17.23
CA THR A 48 22.13 48.35 16.87
C THR A 48 20.68 47.86 16.91
N THR A 49 19.86 48.55 17.69
CA THR A 49 18.42 48.32 17.97
C THR A 49 17.53 48.18 16.72
N ALA A 50 18.04 48.47 15.52
CA ALA A 50 17.32 48.33 14.25
C ALA A 50 17.15 46.87 13.77
N ALA A 51 17.99 45.92 14.21
CA ALA A 51 17.91 44.52 13.76
C ALA A 51 16.92 43.63 14.58
N GLN A 52 16.36 44.15 15.68
CA GLN A 52 15.34 43.43 16.46
C GLN A 52 13.91 43.72 15.99
N LYS A 53 13.69 44.80 15.22
CA LYS A 53 12.34 45.16 14.73
C LYS A 53 11.85 44.25 13.60
N SER A 54 12.74 43.51 12.93
CA SER A 54 12.39 42.53 11.90
C SER A 54 12.20 41.10 12.42
N ARG A 55 12.64 40.78 13.64
CA ARG A 55 12.34 39.48 14.29
C ARG A 55 11.07 39.48 15.14
N ALA A 56 10.59 40.64 15.57
CA ALA A 56 9.31 40.78 16.28
C ALA A 56 8.08 40.83 15.34
N ALA A 57 8.28 40.95 14.03
CA ALA A 57 7.23 40.91 13.01
C ALA A 57 7.26 39.62 12.16
N GLY A 58 8.10 38.66 12.52
CA GLY A 58 8.23 37.35 11.87
C GLY A 58 7.75 36.19 12.76
N GLN A 59 6.95 36.51 13.78
CA GLN A 59 6.32 35.55 14.66
C GLN A 59 4.82 35.49 14.34
N GLU A 60 4.47 34.94 13.19
CA GLU A 60 3.14 34.42 12.89
C GLU A 60 3.27 33.42 11.74
N SER A 61 2.67 32.25 11.92
CA SER A 61 2.89 31.02 11.16
C SER A 61 4.23 30.32 11.43
N GLN A 62 4.46 30.01 12.71
CA GLN A 62 4.76 28.61 12.99
C GLN A 62 3.59 27.80 12.43
N VAL A 63 3.73 27.35 11.19
CA VAL A 63 2.94 26.24 10.67
C VAL A 63 3.20 25.13 11.67
N GLU A 64 2.19 24.80 12.47
CA GLU A 64 2.06 23.49 13.07
C GLU A 64 2.29 22.49 11.94
N VAL A 65 3.52 22.00 11.82
CA VAL A 65 3.80 20.73 11.16
C VAL A 65 3.55 19.67 12.23
N ASP A 66 2.32 19.66 12.73
CA ASP A 66 1.76 18.64 13.60
C ASP A 66 0.59 18.03 12.81
N ASP A 67 0.67 16.72 12.59
CA ASP A 67 -0.41 15.86 12.07
C ASP A 67 -0.89 16.02 10.62
N ALA A 68 0.04 16.10 9.66
CA ALA A 68 -0.27 15.77 8.26
C ALA A 68 0.08 14.32 7.86
N ASP A 69 0.58 13.49 8.77
CA ASP A 69 1.32 12.26 8.41
C ASP A 69 0.76 10.94 8.98
N SER A 70 -0.53 10.91 9.30
CA SER A 70 -1.24 9.63 9.57
C SER A 70 -2.75 9.75 9.38
N ARG A 71 -3.21 10.50 8.37
CA ARG A 71 -4.58 10.29 7.88
C ARG A 71 -4.65 8.89 7.29
N GLU A 72 -5.38 8.00 7.95
CA GLU A 72 -5.60 6.62 7.49
C GLU A 72 -6.07 6.65 6.03
N VAL A 73 -5.29 6.02 5.16
CA VAL A 73 -5.57 6.01 3.73
C VAL A 73 -6.49 4.83 3.44
N PRO A 74 -7.64 5.02 2.78
CA PRO A 74 -8.59 3.96 2.54
C PRO A 74 -7.95 2.80 1.78
N GLY A 75 -8.23 1.57 2.19
CA GLY A 75 -7.81 0.39 1.44
C GLY A 75 -8.86 -0.04 0.40
N VAL A 76 -8.58 -1.15 -0.29
CA VAL A 76 -9.54 -1.86 -1.13
C VAL A 76 -9.91 -3.17 -0.45
N ARG A 77 -11.20 -3.47 -0.39
CA ARG A 77 -11.70 -4.76 0.09
C ARG A 77 -12.01 -5.65 -1.10
N ASP A 78 -11.11 -6.57 -1.44
CA ASP A 78 -11.34 -7.39 -2.63
C ASP A 78 -12.65 -8.19 -2.49
N CYS A 79 -13.61 -7.89 -3.37
CA CYS A 79 -14.98 -8.40 -3.32
C CYS A 79 -15.73 -8.24 -2.00
N GLY A 80 -15.44 -7.16 -1.26
CA GLY A 80 -16.09 -6.87 0.01
C GLY A 80 -15.72 -7.84 1.13
N VAL A 81 -14.64 -8.61 0.98
CA VAL A 81 -14.18 -9.59 1.96
C VAL A 81 -12.88 -9.11 2.61
N GLY A 82 -12.76 -9.32 3.93
CA GLY A 82 -11.54 -9.03 4.69
C GLY A 82 -11.37 -7.55 5.04
N GLU A 83 -10.19 -7.25 5.57
CA GLU A 83 -9.76 -5.88 5.90
C GLU A 83 -9.35 -5.13 4.61
N PRO A 84 -9.60 -3.81 4.52
CA PRO A 84 -9.15 -3.02 3.38
C PRO A 84 -7.62 -3.02 3.28
N VAL A 85 -7.10 -3.37 2.10
CA VAL A 85 -5.66 -3.39 1.85
C VAL A 85 -5.25 -2.09 1.14
N PRO A 86 -4.33 -1.28 1.70
CA PRO A 86 -3.78 -0.13 1.01
C PRO A 86 -2.87 -0.57 -0.14
N GLU A 87 -2.88 0.20 -1.24
CA GLU A 87 -2.03 -0.01 -2.42
C GLU A 87 -1.99 -1.46 -2.95
N PRO A 88 -3.15 -2.11 -3.18
CA PRO A 88 -3.16 -3.49 -3.66
C PRO A 88 -2.59 -3.59 -5.07
N THR A 89 -1.85 -4.67 -5.35
CA THR A 89 -1.30 -4.94 -6.70
C THR A 89 -2.24 -5.77 -7.57
N ILE A 90 -3.31 -6.30 -6.98
CA ILE A 90 -4.33 -7.15 -7.61
C ILE A 90 -5.69 -6.79 -7.02
N ILE A 91 -6.71 -6.63 -7.89
CA ILE A 91 -8.11 -6.36 -7.50
C ILE A 91 -9.02 -7.20 -8.40
N THR A 92 -9.94 -7.96 -7.81
CA THR A 92 -10.98 -8.68 -8.55
C THR A 92 -12.08 -7.70 -8.96
N LEU A 93 -12.41 -7.65 -10.26
CA LEU A 93 -13.36 -6.69 -10.82
C LEU A 93 -14.79 -7.24 -10.86
N ASP A 94 -14.94 -8.51 -11.21
CA ASP A 94 -16.24 -9.18 -11.30
C ASP A 94 -16.42 -10.19 -10.16
N CYS A 95 -16.86 -9.73 -9.00
CA CYS A 95 -16.92 -10.55 -7.79
C CYS A 95 -17.89 -11.74 -7.84
N SER A 96 -18.89 -11.72 -8.73
CA SER A 96 -19.83 -12.83 -8.91
C SER A 96 -19.25 -14.02 -9.67
N THR A 97 -18.22 -13.80 -10.50
CA THR A 97 -17.68 -14.82 -11.41
C THR A 97 -16.17 -14.97 -11.35
N ALA A 98 -15.46 -14.04 -10.71
CA ALA A 98 -14.02 -13.85 -10.80
C ALA A 98 -13.52 -13.84 -12.27
N GLY A 99 -14.38 -13.45 -13.21
CA GLY A 99 -14.10 -13.50 -14.64
C GLY A 99 -13.09 -12.45 -15.10
N ARG A 100 -12.88 -11.40 -14.30
CA ARG A 100 -11.94 -10.31 -14.59
C ARG A 100 -11.19 -9.89 -13.33
N VAL A 101 -9.89 -9.68 -13.49
CA VAL A 101 -8.97 -9.26 -12.43
C VAL A 101 -8.07 -8.15 -12.96
N ALA A 102 -7.96 -7.04 -12.26
CA ALA A 102 -6.90 -6.06 -12.46
C ALA A 102 -5.65 -6.54 -11.71
N SER A 103 -4.51 -6.51 -12.35
CA SER A 103 -3.27 -7.10 -11.82
C SER A 103 -2.04 -6.33 -12.29
N GLY A 104 -0.92 -6.55 -11.60
CA GLY A 104 0.31 -5.81 -11.87
C GLY A 104 0.12 -4.31 -11.66
N ILE A 105 -0.74 -3.95 -10.69
CA ILE A 105 -1.12 -2.57 -10.45
C ILE A 105 0.05 -1.81 -9.85
N GLN A 106 0.33 -0.65 -10.42
CA GLN A 106 1.30 0.32 -9.95
C GLN A 106 0.56 1.64 -9.69
N TRP A 107 0.58 2.08 -8.43
CA TRP A 107 -0.06 3.33 -8.02
C TRP A 107 0.90 4.50 -8.21
N ASP A 108 0.47 5.48 -9.00
CA ASP A 108 1.22 6.74 -9.20
C ASP A 108 0.94 7.71 -8.04
N ARG A 109 -0.28 7.65 -7.50
CA ARG A 109 -0.76 8.47 -6.38
C ARG A 109 -1.75 7.67 -5.56
N TYR A 110 -1.61 7.69 -4.23
CA TYR A 110 -2.54 7.06 -3.30
C TYR A 110 -2.83 8.00 -2.13
N THR A 111 -4.07 8.45 -1.98
CA THR A 111 -4.45 9.48 -0.98
C THR A 111 -5.82 9.19 -0.38
N ALA A 112 -6.19 9.85 0.71
CA ALA A 112 -7.48 9.64 1.38
C ALA A 112 -8.72 9.87 0.47
N ALA A 113 -8.59 10.69 -0.57
CA ALA A 113 -9.69 11.01 -1.49
C ALA A 113 -9.79 10.03 -2.68
N GLY A 114 -8.71 9.29 -2.98
CA GLY A 114 -8.62 8.44 -4.16
C GLY A 114 -7.18 8.05 -4.47
N ALA A 115 -7.06 7.10 -5.40
CA ALA A 115 -5.79 6.64 -5.93
C ALA A 115 -5.82 6.53 -7.45
N ASP A 116 -4.73 6.88 -8.09
CA ASP A 116 -4.54 6.80 -9.54
C ASP A 116 -3.36 5.88 -9.83
N GLY A 117 -3.52 4.99 -10.80
CA GLY A 117 -2.48 4.03 -11.16
C GLY A 117 -2.66 3.43 -12.55
N SER A 118 -1.85 2.43 -12.83
CA SER A 118 -1.90 1.67 -14.08
C SER A 118 -1.71 0.18 -13.82
N GLY A 119 -2.18 -0.65 -14.75
CA GLY A 119 -2.06 -2.09 -14.64
C GLY A 119 -2.64 -2.80 -15.86
N VAL A 120 -2.94 -4.09 -15.68
CA VAL A 120 -3.51 -4.93 -16.74
C VAL A 120 -4.75 -5.62 -16.22
N VAL A 121 -5.85 -5.50 -16.98
CA VAL A 121 -7.07 -6.28 -16.78
C VAL A 121 -6.92 -7.61 -17.50
N GLN A 122 -6.95 -8.68 -16.74
CA GLN A 122 -6.94 -10.05 -17.24
C GLN A 122 -8.37 -10.59 -17.26
N VAL A 123 -8.77 -11.18 -18.38
CA VAL A 123 -10.04 -11.89 -18.52
C VAL A 123 -9.75 -13.38 -18.42
N SER A 124 -10.45 -14.06 -17.50
CA SER A 124 -10.31 -15.50 -17.29
C SER A 124 -10.50 -16.29 -18.59
N SER A 125 -9.74 -17.38 -18.76
CA SER A 125 -9.90 -18.29 -19.89
C SER A 125 -11.23 -19.04 -19.89
N GLY A 126 -11.88 -19.16 -18.72
CA GLY A 126 -13.23 -19.71 -18.57
C GLY A 126 -14.35 -18.73 -18.89
N ALA A 127 -14.04 -17.45 -19.16
CA ALA A 127 -15.05 -16.48 -19.56
C ALA A 127 -15.58 -16.77 -20.97
N ALA A 128 -16.81 -16.34 -21.27
CA ALA A 128 -17.37 -16.45 -22.60
C ALA A 128 -16.88 -15.31 -23.53
N GLY A 129 -16.78 -15.60 -24.83
CA GLY A 129 -16.54 -14.60 -25.87
C GLY A 129 -15.06 -14.41 -26.26
N ALA A 130 -14.83 -13.50 -27.22
CA ALA A 130 -13.52 -13.33 -27.88
C ALA A 130 -12.43 -12.71 -27.00
N ALA A 131 -12.78 -12.22 -25.81
CA ALA A 131 -11.86 -11.64 -24.83
C ALA A 131 -11.30 -12.67 -23.84
N ALA A 132 -11.83 -13.90 -23.80
CA ALA A 132 -11.41 -14.94 -22.86
C ALA A 132 -9.91 -15.24 -22.97
N GLY A 133 -9.22 -15.29 -21.83
CA GLY A 133 -7.78 -15.53 -21.75
C GLY A 133 -6.91 -14.38 -22.26
N LYS A 134 -7.47 -13.19 -22.51
CA LYS A 134 -6.73 -12.02 -22.97
C LYS A 134 -6.46 -11.03 -21.83
N SER A 135 -5.50 -10.15 -22.09
CA SER A 135 -5.03 -9.10 -21.18
C SER A 135 -5.13 -7.74 -21.85
N PHE A 136 -5.54 -6.74 -21.09
CA PHE A 136 -5.85 -5.40 -21.60
C PHE A 136 -5.19 -4.35 -20.68
N PRO A 137 -4.20 -3.59 -21.18
CA PRO A 137 -3.59 -2.49 -20.42
C PRO A 137 -4.62 -1.41 -20.07
N ALA A 138 -4.56 -0.90 -18.84
CA ALA A 138 -5.51 0.09 -18.35
C ALA A 138 -4.89 1.07 -17.35
N ARG A 139 -5.49 2.27 -17.29
CA ARG A 139 -5.39 3.20 -16.16
C ARG A 139 -6.48 2.87 -15.16
N LEU A 140 -6.16 3.05 -13.88
CA LEU A 140 -6.99 2.66 -12.76
C LEU A 140 -7.19 3.87 -11.86
N ARG A 141 -8.42 4.09 -11.40
CA ARG A 141 -8.75 5.13 -10.43
C ARG A 141 -9.66 4.60 -9.34
N LEU A 142 -9.17 4.58 -8.11
CA LEU A 142 -9.96 4.29 -6.91
C LEU A 142 -10.61 5.57 -6.39
N PHE A 143 -11.88 5.48 -6.00
CA PHE A 143 -12.63 6.61 -5.45
C PHE A 143 -13.82 6.14 -4.61
N GLY A 144 -14.50 7.13 -4.02
CA GLY A 144 -15.65 6.88 -3.15
C GLY A 144 -15.23 6.24 -1.82
N PRO A 145 -14.37 6.89 -1.02
CA PRO A 145 -14.03 6.39 0.31
C PRO A 145 -15.28 6.37 1.20
N LYS A 146 -15.52 5.25 1.89
CA LYS A 146 -16.59 5.08 2.87
C LYS A 146 -16.13 4.20 4.02
N GLU A 147 -16.71 4.41 5.19
CA GLU A 147 -16.56 3.49 6.31
C GLU A 147 -17.38 2.22 6.05
N VAL A 148 -16.72 1.06 6.08
CA VAL A 148 -17.30 -0.27 5.91
C VAL A 148 -16.75 -1.15 7.03
N ASP A 149 -17.64 -1.70 7.87
CA ASP A 149 -17.26 -2.50 9.03
C ASP A 149 -16.28 -1.79 10.00
N GLY A 150 -16.37 -0.46 10.11
CA GLY A 150 -15.51 0.37 10.98
C GLY A 150 -14.13 0.73 10.39
N LEU A 151 -13.86 0.36 9.13
CA LEU A 151 -12.62 0.68 8.42
C LEU A 151 -12.92 1.47 7.15
N VAL A 152 -12.05 2.40 6.77
CA VAL A 152 -12.27 3.21 5.57
C VAL A 152 -11.79 2.45 4.33
N ALA A 153 -12.66 2.30 3.33
CA ALA A 153 -12.36 1.61 2.08
C ALA A 153 -12.86 2.41 0.87
N PHE A 154 -12.15 2.30 -0.26
CA PHE A 154 -12.68 2.72 -1.55
C PHE A 154 -13.77 1.76 -2.01
N THR A 155 -14.91 2.30 -2.44
CA THR A 155 -16.05 1.49 -2.88
C THR A 155 -16.18 1.39 -4.40
N ALA A 156 -15.42 2.18 -5.15
CA ALA A 156 -15.48 2.21 -6.61
C ALA A 156 -14.10 2.23 -7.25
N LEU A 157 -13.97 1.51 -8.35
CA LEU A 157 -12.81 1.48 -9.23
C LEU A 157 -13.23 1.80 -10.66
N GLU A 158 -12.68 2.86 -11.22
CA GLU A 158 -12.76 3.15 -12.64
C GLU A 158 -11.56 2.55 -13.36
N VAL A 159 -11.83 1.90 -14.49
CA VAL A 159 -10.84 1.28 -15.37
C VAL A 159 -10.96 1.94 -16.73
N THR A 160 -9.89 2.59 -17.18
CA THR A 160 -9.80 3.17 -18.52
C THR A 160 -8.79 2.42 -19.36
N TYR A 161 -9.23 1.66 -20.35
CA TYR A 161 -8.36 0.88 -21.23
C TYR A 161 -7.58 1.79 -22.18
N THR A 162 -6.27 1.57 -22.27
CA THR A 162 -5.37 2.42 -23.07
C THR A 162 -5.14 1.87 -24.49
N GLY A 163 -5.87 0.82 -24.88
CA GLY A 163 -5.71 0.16 -26.17
C GLY A 163 -6.95 -0.67 -26.51
N ALA A 164 -6.72 -1.93 -26.91
CA ALA A 164 -7.82 -2.88 -27.10
C ALA A 164 -8.68 -3.00 -25.84
N THR A 165 -9.97 -3.26 -26.02
CA THR A 165 -10.93 -3.33 -24.91
C THR A 165 -11.61 -4.70 -24.89
N PRO A 166 -12.03 -5.20 -23.71
CA PRO A 166 -12.70 -6.50 -23.63
C PRO A 166 -14.09 -6.51 -24.28
N LYS A 167 -14.81 -5.39 -24.21
CA LYS A 167 -16.23 -5.28 -24.59
C LYS A 167 -16.53 -4.13 -25.56
N GLY A 168 -15.52 -3.48 -26.14
CA GLY A 168 -15.70 -2.27 -26.95
C GLY A 168 -15.69 -0.97 -26.13
N GLU A 169 -16.06 -1.03 -24.85
CA GLU A 169 -16.03 0.12 -23.94
C GLU A 169 -14.61 0.47 -23.51
N HIS A 170 -14.28 1.77 -23.60
CA HIS A 170 -12.97 2.28 -23.18
C HIS A 170 -12.89 2.57 -21.68
N THR A 171 -14.03 2.75 -21.01
CA THR A 171 -14.08 3.02 -19.56
C THR A 171 -15.17 2.19 -18.92
N GLU A 172 -14.85 1.54 -17.81
CA GLU A 172 -15.80 0.76 -17.00
C GLU A 172 -15.63 1.14 -15.53
N VAL A 173 -16.73 1.16 -14.77
CA VAL A 173 -16.72 1.43 -13.32
C VAL A 173 -17.23 0.20 -12.59
N PHE A 174 -16.48 -0.23 -11.58
CA PHE A 174 -16.71 -1.43 -10.79
C PHE A 174 -16.98 -1.08 -9.33
N PRO A 175 -18.04 -1.61 -8.71
CA PRO A 175 -18.18 -1.60 -7.26
C PRO A 175 -17.20 -2.62 -6.65
N ILE A 176 -16.44 -2.21 -5.64
CA ILE A 176 -15.34 -3.01 -5.05
C ILE A 176 -15.39 -3.10 -3.51
N ALA A 177 -16.51 -2.74 -2.87
CA ALA A 177 -16.70 -2.89 -1.43
C ALA A 177 -18.17 -3.15 -1.08
#